data_AF-A0A7W6GS85-F1
#
_entry.id   AF-A0A7W6GS85-F1
#
_cell.length_a   1.000
_cell.length_b   1.000
_cell.length_c   1.000
_cell.angle_alpha   90.00
_cell.angle_beta   90.00
_cell.angle_gamma   90.00
#
_symmetry.space_group_name_H-M   'P 1'
#
loop_
_entity.id
_entity.type
_entity.pdbx_description
1 polymer ?
#
loop_
_entity_poly.entity_id
_entity_poly.type
_entity_poly.pdbx_seq_one_letter_code
_entity_poly.pdbx_strand_id
1 'polypeptide(L)'
;MNLLDLDARWKRLNDPDYVCPCCGRSFGGVIDIGFEEPEDWPHGPLQGEDMTVGEDRLTPDLCRLMGRYFLRVTLPLPIRGASEAMNVSLWAEVARDTFDAYLDTFDSGAAFAGEGLSANTVPGLDNDATPLALEAADASQRPVAKALDGPMAETQAEGLSLDDLLDLYAASGNDIRPHLKG
;
A
#
# COMPACT_ATOMS: atom_id res chain seq x y z
N MET A 1 16.24 -21.14 -11.37
CA MET A 1 14.93 -21.04 -12.04
C MET A 1 13.90 -21.46 -11.02
N ASN A 2 13.17 -20.49 -10.48
CA ASN A 2 12.11 -20.77 -9.52
C ASN A 2 10.83 -21.17 -10.29
N LEU A 3 9.79 -21.64 -9.60
CA LEU A 3 8.53 -22.03 -10.23
C LEU A 3 7.77 -20.83 -10.83
N LEU A 4 7.93 -19.64 -10.26
CA LEU A 4 7.29 -18.40 -10.72
C LEU A 4 7.78 -18.01 -12.12
N ASP A 5 9.09 -18.16 -12.38
CA ASP A 5 9.74 -17.91 -13.68
C ASP A 5 9.20 -18.82 -14.80
N LEU A 6 8.50 -19.90 -14.47
CA LEU A 6 7.89 -20.80 -15.44
C LEU A 6 6.43 -20.48 -15.74
N ASP A 7 5.77 -19.68 -14.88
CA ASP A 7 4.38 -19.28 -15.09
C ASP A 7 4.25 -18.27 -16.23
N ALA A 8 3.46 -18.60 -17.25
CA ALA A 8 3.27 -17.76 -18.42
C ALA A 8 2.60 -16.42 -18.07
N ARG A 9 1.78 -16.36 -17.02
CA ARG A 9 1.13 -15.14 -16.55
C ARG A 9 2.17 -14.20 -15.94
N TRP A 10 3.08 -14.73 -15.12
CA TRP A 10 4.18 -13.97 -14.53
C TRP A 10 5.09 -13.37 -15.60
N LYS A 11 5.47 -14.17 -16.60
CA LYS A 11 6.27 -13.68 -17.74
C LYS A 11 5.59 -12.53 -18.46
N ARG A 12 4.30 -12.65 -18.77
CA ARG A 12 3.54 -11.61 -19.50
C ARG A 12 3.32 -10.36 -18.67
N LEU A 13 3.12 -10.49 -17.36
CA LEU A 13 2.99 -9.35 -16.45
C LEU A 13 4.25 -8.48 -16.51
N ASN A 14 5.42 -9.13 -16.49
CA ASN A 14 6.74 -8.49 -16.43
C ASN A 14 7.38 -8.21 -17.80
N ASP A 15 6.75 -8.64 -18.91
CA ASP A 15 7.24 -8.37 -20.25
C ASP A 15 6.79 -6.97 -20.69
N PRO A 16 7.72 -5.99 -20.85
CA PRO A 16 7.36 -4.64 -21.26
C PRO A 16 6.83 -4.57 -22.70
N ASP A 17 7.12 -5.58 -23.53
CA ASP A 17 6.68 -5.67 -24.92
C ASP A 17 5.38 -6.47 -25.06
N TYR A 18 4.88 -7.10 -23.99
CA TYR A 18 3.62 -7.83 -24.03
C TYR A 18 2.43 -6.87 -24.10
N VAL A 19 1.57 -7.11 -25.09
CA VAL A 19 0.33 -6.36 -25.33
C VAL A 19 -0.83 -7.35 -25.35
N CYS A 20 -1.86 -7.17 -24.52
CA CYS A 20 -3.02 -8.07 -24.53
C CYS A 20 -3.65 -8.06 -25.92
N PRO A 21 -3.79 -9.23 -26.60
CA PRO A 21 -4.45 -9.30 -27.89
C PRO A 21 -5.94 -8.92 -27.82
N CYS A 22 -6.51 -8.98 -26.61
CA CYS A 22 -7.91 -8.68 -26.34
C CYS A 22 -8.25 -7.18 -26.37
N CYS A 23 -7.36 -6.34 -25.84
CA CYS A 23 -7.68 -4.94 -25.52
C CYS A 23 -6.49 -3.98 -25.64
N GLY A 24 -5.29 -4.46 -25.99
CA GLY A 24 -4.11 -3.61 -26.15
C GLY A 24 -3.42 -3.19 -24.85
N ARG A 25 -3.87 -3.66 -23.68
CA ARG A 25 -3.24 -3.31 -22.39
C ARG A 25 -1.86 -3.94 -22.25
N SER A 26 -0.93 -3.19 -21.69
CA SER A 26 0.38 -3.65 -21.21
C SER A 26 0.55 -3.25 -19.74
N PHE A 27 1.39 -3.98 -19.00
CA PHE A 27 1.61 -3.75 -17.57
C PHE A 27 3.08 -3.49 -17.27
N GLY A 28 3.98 -4.35 -17.77
CA GLY A 28 5.43 -4.13 -17.70
C GLY A 28 6.02 -4.27 -16.29
N GLY A 29 5.34 -4.97 -15.38
CA GLY A 29 5.77 -5.21 -14.02
C GLY A 29 4.63 -5.41 -13.03
N VAL A 30 5.01 -5.65 -11.77
CA VAL A 30 4.10 -5.60 -10.62
C VAL A 30 3.53 -4.18 -10.47
N ILE A 31 2.24 -4.12 -10.20
CA ILE A 31 1.47 -2.88 -10.03
C ILE A 31 1.24 -2.68 -8.53
N ASP A 32 1.54 -1.49 -8.01
CA ASP A 32 1.26 -1.13 -6.62
C ASP A 32 -0.22 -0.76 -6.42
N ILE A 33 -0.72 -0.93 -5.19
CA ILE A 33 -2.08 -0.53 -4.80
C ILE A 33 -1.98 0.67 -3.88
N GLY A 34 -2.87 1.65 -4.05
CA GLY A 34 -2.94 2.83 -3.18
C GLY A 34 -4.36 3.16 -2.77
N PHE A 35 -4.56 3.38 -1.48
CA PHE A 35 -5.74 4.02 -0.92
C PHE A 35 -5.52 5.53 -0.90
N GLU A 36 -6.47 6.28 -1.43
CA GLU A 36 -6.36 7.74 -1.55
C GLU A 36 -6.67 8.45 -0.23
N GLU A 37 -7.55 7.88 0.58
CA GLU A 37 -7.96 8.39 1.88
C GLU A 37 -8.08 7.26 2.93
N PRO A 38 -8.04 7.58 4.23
CA PRO A 38 -8.47 6.65 5.27
C PRO A 38 -9.92 6.23 5.02
N GLU A 39 -10.28 4.99 5.37
CA GLU A 39 -11.62 4.44 5.13
C GLU A 39 -12.73 5.24 5.83
N ASP A 40 -12.43 5.84 6.97
CA ASP A 40 -13.35 6.69 7.73
C ASP A 40 -13.56 8.09 7.13
N TRP A 41 -12.81 8.49 6.10
CA TRP A 41 -12.88 9.85 5.54
C TRP A 41 -14.21 10.10 4.79
N PRO A 42 -15.08 11.00 5.28
CA PRO A 42 -16.44 11.11 4.75
C PRO A 42 -16.61 12.15 3.64
N HIS A 43 -15.57 12.95 3.35
CA HIS A 43 -15.72 14.18 2.56
C HIS A 43 -15.53 13.97 1.05
N GLY A 44 -15.28 12.73 0.62
CA GLY A 44 -14.98 12.38 -0.76
C GLY A 44 -13.48 12.48 -1.10
N PRO A 45 -13.09 12.18 -2.35
CA PRO A 45 -11.69 12.06 -2.72
C PRO A 45 -10.95 13.41 -2.65
N LEU A 46 -9.65 13.36 -2.38
CA LEU A 46 -8.77 14.53 -2.37
C LEU A 46 -8.88 15.31 -3.69
N GLN A 47 -9.07 16.63 -3.58
CA GLN A 47 -9.15 17.54 -4.73
C GLN A 47 -7.97 18.52 -4.73
N GLY A 48 -6.96 18.27 -5.57
CA GLY A 48 -5.76 19.12 -5.65
C GLY A 48 -4.67 18.67 -4.67
N GLU A 49 -3.97 19.64 -4.06
CA GLU A 49 -2.83 19.38 -3.16
C GLU A 49 -3.25 19.22 -1.70
N ASP A 50 -4.39 19.79 -1.30
CA ASP A 50 -4.98 19.59 0.02
C ASP A 50 -6.51 19.76 -0.01
N MET A 51 -7.19 19.16 0.96
CA MET A 51 -8.62 19.31 1.18
C MET A 51 -8.88 19.59 2.66
N THR A 52 -9.53 20.70 2.96
CA THR A 52 -9.86 21.11 4.33
C THR A 52 -11.37 21.29 4.48
N VAL A 53 -11.98 20.60 5.43
CA VAL A 53 -13.41 20.69 5.75
C VAL A 53 -13.56 20.91 7.26
N GLY A 54 -13.80 22.16 7.66
CA GLY A 54 -13.83 22.53 9.07
C GLY A 54 -12.46 22.31 9.73
N GLU A 55 -12.39 21.42 10.72
CA GLU A 55 -11.14 21.02 11.37
C GLU A 55 -10.46 19.81 10.70
N ASP A 56 -11.16 19.12 9.81
CA ASP A 56 -10.64 17.97 9.10
C ASP A 56 -9.76 18.43 7.94
N ARG A 57 -8.67 17.72 7.71
CA ARG A 57 -7.72 18.03 6.64
C ARG A 57 -7.13 16.75 6.06
N LEU A 58 -7.08 16.67 4.75
CA LEU A 58 -6.44 15.60 3.99
C LEU A 58 -5.41 16.22 3.03
N THR A 59 -4.21 15.65 3.00
CA THR A 59 -3.17 15.90 2.01
C THR A 59 -2.72 14.56 1.41
N PRO A 60 -1.81 14.53 0.42
CA PRO A 60 -1.33 13.28 -0.14
C PRO A 60 -0.71 12.30 0.85
N ASP A 61 -0.20 12.78 1.99
CA ASP A 61 0.56 11.97 2.96
C ASP A 61 0.07 12.10 4.42
N LEU A 62 -0.77 13.10 4.72
CA LEU A 62 -1.23 13.40 6.08
C LEU A 62 -2.75 13.56 6.13
N CYS A 63 -3.38 13.07 7.18
CA CYS A 63 -4.79 13.30 7.42
C CYS A 63 -5.07 13.59 8.90
N ARG A 64 -6.00 14.52 9.14
CA ARG A 64 -6.62 14.79 10.43
C ARG A 64 -8.13 14.69 10.27
N LEU A 65 -8.76 13.87 11.10
CA LEU A 65 -10.21 13.63 11.06
C LEU A 65 -10.75 13.56 12.49
N MET A 66 -11.64 14.49 12.88
CA MET A 66 -12.29 14.49 14.19
C MET A 66 -11.31 14.38 15.38
N GLY A 67 -10.13 15.00 15.26
CA GLY A 67 -9.07 14.95 16.28
C GLY A 67 -8.19 13.68 16.27
N ARG A 68 -8.43 12.74 15.35
CA ARG A 68 -7.55 11.60 15.04
C ARG A 68 -6.52 12.01 13.97
N TYR A 69 -5.38 11.34 13.97
CA TYR A 69 -4.24 11.65 13.11
C TYR A 69 -3.84 10.42 12.31
N PHE A 70 -3.55 10.61 11.02
CA PHE A 70 -3.22 9.52 10.13
C PHE A 70 -2.02 9.88 9.24
N LEU A 71 -1.17 8.88 9.03
CA LEU A 71 -0.04 8.95 8.12
C LEU A 71 -0.28 8.01 6.94
N ARG A 72 0.05 8.44 5.73
CA ARG A 72 0.12 7.52 4.58
C ARG A 72 1.42 6.74 4.66
N VAL A 73 1.32 5.42 4.62
CA VAL A 73 2.43 4.49 4.83
C VAL A 73 2.49 3.48 3.69
N THR A 74 3.67 2.92 3.46
CA THR A 74 3.87 1.88 2.45
C THR A 74 4.02 0.53 3.14
N LEU A 75 3.13 -0.42 2.87
CA LEU A 75 3.22 -1.81 3.30
C LEU A 75 3.80 -2.66 2.15
N PRO A 76 5.08 -3.03 2.20
CA PRO A 76 5.67 -3.93 1.22
C PRO A 76 5.19 -5.36 1.47
N LEU A 77 4.67 -6.01 0.42
CA LEU A 77 4.30 -7.43 0.41
C LEU A 77 5.23 -8.20 -0.54
N PRO A 78 6.21 -8.96 -0.01
CA PRO A 78 7.14 -9.71 -0.85
C PRO A 78 6.42 -10.69 -1.77
N ILE A 79 6.94 -10.95 -2.97
CA ILE A 79 6.39 -11.97 -3.87
C ILE A 79 7.27 -13.22 -3.84
N ARG A 80 6.66 -14.38 -3.59
CA ARG A 80 7.37 -15.67 -3.47
C ARG A 80 8.11 -16.00 -4.76
N GLY A 81 9.44 -16.03 -4.68
CA GLY A 81 10.29 -16.34 -5.82
C GLY A 81 10.69 -15.13 -6.67
N ALA A 82 10.17 -13.92 -6.40
CA ALA A 82 10.66 -12.69 -7.03
C ALA A 82 11.58 -11.92 -6.07
N SER A 83 12.42 -11.04 -6.61
CA SER A 83 13.18 -10.08 -5.80
C SER A 83 12.39 -8.81 -5.48
N GLU A 84 11.29 -8.59 -6.18
CA GLU A 84 10.40 -7.44 -5.99
C GLU A 84 9.29 -7.74 -4.97
N ALA A 85 8.72 -6.67 -4.44
CA ALA A 85 7.54 -6.69 -3.59
C ALA A 85 6.45 -5.87 -4.27
N MET A 86 5.20 -6.24 -4.03
CA MET A 86 4.07 -5.38 -4.35
C MET A 86 3.85 -4.45 -3.17
N ASN A 87 3.75 -3.14 -3.40
CA ASN A 87 3.53 -2.17 -2.33
C ASN A 87 2.05 -1.81 -2.22
N VAL A 88 1.56 -1.76 -0.98
CA VAL A 88 0.26 -1.16 -0.66
C VAL A 88 0.49 0.18 0.04
N SER A 89 0.10 1.28 -0.59
CA SER A 89 0.03 2.58 0.07
C SER A 89 -1.30 2.68 0.82
N LEU A 90 -1.28 2.59 2.14
CA LEU A 90 -2.45 2.65 3.01
C LEU A 90 -2.29 3.71 4.10
N TRP A 91 -3.35 3.96 4.85
CA TRP A 91 -3.35 4.92 5.95
C TRP A 91 -3.19 4.22 7.29
N ALA A 92 -2.35 4.76 8.16
CA ALA A 92 -2.20 4.32 9.54
C ALA A 92 -2.72 5.41 10.48
N GLU A 93 -3.67 5.09 11.34
CA GLU A 93 -4.04 5.94 12.47
C GLU A 93 -2.93 5.86 13.53
N VAL A 94 -2.47 7.01 13.98
CA VAL A 94 -1.37 7.13 14.95
C VAL A 94 -1.77 8.04 16.10
N ALA A 95 -1.09 7.88 17.23
CA ALA A 95 -1.19 8.82 18.33
C ALA A 95 -0.68 10.21 17.90
N ARG A 96 -1.20 11.27 18.52
CA ARG A 96 -0.77 12.64 18.25
C ARG A 96 0.74 12.82 18.38
N ASP A 97 1.34 12.30 19.45
CA ASP A 97 2.78 12.44 19.69
C ASP A 97 3.60 11.77 18.57
N THR A 98 3.11 10.65 18.01
CA THR A 98 3.71 9.97 16.86
C THR A 98 3.56 10.79 15.58
N PHE A 99 2.41 11.42 15.37
CA PHE A 99 2.17 12.32 14.24
C PHE A 99 3.09 13.54 14.30
N ASP A 100 3.17 14.19 15.47
CA ASP A 100 4.02 15.36 15.69
C ASP A 100 5.51 14.98 15.52
N ALA A 101 5.93 13.81 16.02
CA ALA A 101 7.28 13.30 15.78
C ALA A 101 7.60 13.04 14.30
N TYR A 102 6.61 12.61 13.51
CA TYR A 102 6.78 12.49 12.05
C TYR A 102 6.95 13.87 11.40
N LEU A 103 6.17 14.87 11.80
CA LEU A 103 6.29 16.23 11.28
C LEU A 103 7.66 16.85 11.58
N ASP A 104 8.19 16.61 12.78
CA ASP A 104 9.53 17.09 13.17
C ASP A 104 10.65 16.52 12.27
N THR A 105 10.42 15.41 11.55
CA THR A 105 11.40 14.87 10.60
C THR A 105 11.58 15.74 9.37
N PHE A 106 10.57 16.51 8.95
CA PHE A 106 10.68 17.41 7.77
C PHE A 106 11.67 18.55 8.00
N ASP A 107 11.75 19.05 9.23
CA ASP A 107 12.67 20.12 9.61
C ASP A 107 14.05 19.57 10.02
N SER A 108 14.08 18.44 10.74
CA SER A 108 15.32 17.89 11.30
C SER A 108 16.08 16.97 10.35
N GLY A 109 15.41 16.36 9.37
CA GLY A 109 15.95 15.29 8.53
C GLY A 109 16.26 14.00 9.32
N ALA A 110 15.73 13.85 10.54
CA ALA A 110 15.95 12.69 11.37
C ALA A 110 15.13 11.48 10.91
N ALA A 111 15.58 10.29 11.30
CA ALA A 111 14.80 9.07 11.12
C ALA A 111 13.54 9.09 12.01
N PHE A 112 12.49 8.47 11.51
CA PHE A 112 11.21 8.29 12.20
C PHE A 112 11.03 6.83 12.62
N ALA A 113 10.51 6.63 13.83
CA ALA A 113 9.99 5.36 14.29
C ALA A 113 8.70 5.59 15.09
N GLY A 114 7.68 4.80 14.84
CA GLY A 114 6.38 4.94 15.50
C GLY A 114 5.53 3.68 15.39
N GLU A 115 4.35 3.74 15.99
CA GLU A 115 3.35 2.68 15.94
C GLU A 115 2.00 3.27 15.54
N GLY A 116 1.15 2.46 14.93
CA GLY A 116 -0.20 2.84 14.51
C GLY A 116 -1.09 1.64 14.24
N LEU A 117 -2.31 1.91 13.79
CA LEU A 117 -3.28 0.90 13.37
C LEU A 117 -3.66 1.14 11.91
N SER A 118 -3.84 0.08 11.12
CA SER A 118 -4.31 0.23 9.74
C SER A 118 -5.70 0.87 9.70
N ALA A 119 -5.85 1.91 8.89
CA ALA A 119 -7.09 2.66 8.68
C ALA A 119 -7.70 2.40 7.29
N ASN A 120 -7.25 1.35 6.61
CA ASN A 120 -7.88 0.82 5.40
C ASN A 120 -7.93 -0.71 5.47
N THR A 121 -9.03 -1.25 4.96
CA THR A 121 -9.21 -2.67 4.63
C THR A 121 -8.41 -3.02 3.36
N VAL A 122 -7.45 -3.93 3.46
CA VAL A 122 -6.65 -4.47 2.32
C VAL A 122 -7.21 -5.83 1.90
N PRO A 123 -7.93 -5.91 0.77
CA PRO A 123 -8.75 -7.07 0.44
C PRO A 123 -8.04 -8.42 0.57
N GLY A 124 -8.59 -9.30 1.41
CA GLY A 124 -8.05 -10.66 1.60
C GLY A 124 -6.87 -10.74 2.57
N LEU A 125 -6.41 -9.60 3.10
CA LEU A 125 -5.39 -9.49 4.14
C LEU A 125 -5.95 -8.83 5.42
N ASP A 126 -7.27 -8.81 5.53
CA ASP A 126 -7.98 -7.97 6.47
C ASP A 126 -8.01 -8.53 7.89
N ASN A 127 -7.78 -7.62 8.83
CA ASN A 127 -8.18 -7.72 10.22
C ASN A 127 -8.60 -6.32 10.66
N ASP A 128 -9.58 -6.21 11.57
CA ASP A 128 -10.03 -4.90 12.04
C ASP A 128 -8.85 -4.16 12.70
N ALA A 129 -8.41 -3.07 12.08
CA ALA A 129 -7.35 -2.18 12.58
C ALA A 129 -6.04 -2.90 12.96
N THR A 130 -5.41 -3.60 12.01
CA THR A 130 -4.11 -4.29 12.18
C THR A 130 -3.03 -3.37 12.77
N PRO A 131 -2.35 -3.76 13.87
CA PRO A 131 -1.24 -2.99 14.42
C PRO A 131 -0.01 -2.97 13.51
N LEU A 132 0.60 -1.79 13.37
CA LEU A 132 1.73 -1.52 12.49
C LEU A 132 2.89 -0.88 13.27
N ALA A 133 4.10 -1.38 13.06
CA ALA A 133 5.33 -0.61 13.32
C ALA A 133 5.70 0.19 12.08
N LEU A 134 6.07 1.45 12.26
CA LEU A 134 6.33 2.42 11.20
C LEU A 134 7.77 2.92 11.29
N GLU A 135 8.49 2.90 10.18
CA GLU A 135 9.87 3.39 10.13
C GLU A 135 10.11 4.23 8.86
N ALA A 136 10.82 5.35 8.98
CA ALA A 136 11.31 6.11 7.82
C ALA A 136 12.76 6.54 8.08
N ALA A 137 13.60 6.47 7.05
CA ALA A 137 14.99 6.90 7.16
C ALA A 137 15.12 8.42 7.30
N ASP A 138 14.25 9.16 6.62
CA ASP A 138 14.13 10.62 6.66
C ASP A 138 12.76 11.03 6.09
N ALA A 139 12.45 12.33 6.13
CA ALA A 139 11.18 12.90 5.68
C ALA A 139 10.95 12.89 4.15
N SER A 140 11.96 12.55 3.35
CA SER A 140 11.79 12.39 1.89
C SER A 140 11.12 11.06 1.53
N GLN A 141 11.02 10.14 2.49
CA GLN A 141 10.41 8.83 2.31
C GLN A 141 9.14 8.72 3.15
N ARG A 142 8.11 8.10 2.56
CA ARG A 142 6.94 7.65 3.32
C ARG A 142 7.38 6.61 4.35
N PRO A 143 6.79 6.59 5.56
CA PRO A 143 7.04 5.52 6.51
C PRO A 143 6.69 4.17 5.89
N VAL A 144 7.59 3.21 6.08
CA VAL A 144 7.38 1.81 5.74
C VAL A 144 6.68 1.15 6.91
N ALA A 145 5.58 0.46 6.64
CA ALA A 145 4.82 -0.27 7.62
C ALA A 145 5.25 -1.74 7.68
N LYS A 146 5.36 -2.23 8.92
CA LYS A 146 5.46 -3.66 9.23
C LYS A 146 4.27 -4.04 10.10
N ALA A 147 3.41 -4.91 9.58
CA ALA A 147 2.32 -5.48 10.34
C ALA A 147 2.86 -6.36 11.48
N LEU A 148 2.27 -6.20 12.67
CA LEU A 148 2.71 -6.89 13.88
C LEU A 148 1.97 -8.21 14.10
N ASP A 149 0.77 -8.35 13.54
CA ASP A 149 -0.03 -9.57 13.60
C ASP A 149 -0.94 -9.74 12.37
N GLY A 150 -1.69 -10.83 12.39
CA GLY A 150 -2.73 -11.12 11.40
C GLY A 150 -2.23 -11.45 9.99
N PRO A 151 -3.15 -11.49 9.01
CA PRO A 151 -2.84 -11.91 7.65
C PRO A 151 -1.81 -11.02 6.95
N MET A 152 -1.77 -9.72 7.26
CA MET A 152 -0.73 -8.82 6.74
C MET A 152 0.66 -9.23 7.22
N ALA A 153 0.84 -9.53 8.50
CA ALA A 153 2.13 -9.94 9.05
C ALA A 153 2.58 -11.30 8.51
N GLU A 154 1.65 -12.26 8.41
CA GLU A 154 1.88 -13.57 7.80
C GLU A 154 2.31 -13.42 6.33
N THR A 155 1.63 -12.57 5.57
CA THR A 155 1.95 -12.30 4.16
C THR A 155 3.29 -11.58 4.01
N GLN A 156 3.65 -10.65 4.89
CA GLN A 156 4.98 -10.03 4.89
C GLN A 156 6.10 -11.04 5.18
N ALA A 157 5.84 -12.03 6.03
CA ALA A 157 6.82 -13.05 6.40
C ALA A 157 6.97 -14.15 5.32
N GLU A 158 5.86 -14.59 4.73
CA GLU A 158 5.85 -15.72 3.78
C GLU A 158 5.88 -15.29 2.31
N GLY A 159 5.52 -14.03 2.03
CA GLY A 159 5.28 -13.49 0.69
C GLY A 159 3.97 -13.96 0.06
N LEU A 160 3.52 -13.23 -0.96
CA LEU A 160 2.39 -13.54 -1.82
C LEU A 160 2.77 -14.63 -2.83
N SER A 161 1.87 -15.59 -3.08
CA SER A 161 1.93 -16.35 -4.32
C SER A 161 1.44 -15.48 -5.51
N LEU A 162 1.69 -15.94 -6.74
CA LEU A 162 1.14 -15.25 -7.92
C LEU A 162 -0.40 -15.24 -7.90
N ASP A 163 -1.03 -16.31 -7.43
CA ASP A 163 -2.48 -16.38 -7.39
C ASP A 163 -3.04 -15.37 -6.37
N ASP A 164 -2.43 -15.27 -5.19
CA ASP A 164 -2.79 -14.28 -4.15
C ASP A 164 -2.62 -12.85 -4.67
N LEU A 165 -1.51 -12.55 -5.36
CA LEU A 165 -1.27 -11.24 -5.98
C LEU A 165 -2.38 -10.89 -6.97
N LEU A 166 -2.76 -11.83 -7.83
CA LEU A 166 -3.81 -11.63 -8.83
C LEU A 166 -5.21 -11.53 -8.18
N ASP A 167 -5.45 -12.20 -7.05
CA ASP A 167 -6.68 -12.07 -6.27
C ASP A 167 -6.79 -10.68 -5.64
N LEU A 168 -5.68 -10.19 -5.08
CA LEU A 168 -5.61 -8.86 -4.51
C LEU A 168 -5.87 -7.77 -5.58
N TYR A 169 -5.33 -7.92 -6.78
CA TYR A 169 -5.64 -7.02 -7.90
C TYR A 169 -7.12 -7.06 -8.29
N ALA A 170 -7.70 -8.25 -8.42
CA ALA A 170 -9.12 -8.39 -8.76
C ALA A 170 -10.03 -7.76 -7.69
N ALA A 171 -9.74 -8.01 -6.42
CA ALA A 171 -10.50 -7.46 -5.29
C ALA A 171 -10.34 -5.94 -5.16
N SER A 172 -9.22 -5.39 -5.61
CA SER A 172 -8.97 -3.94 -5.69
C SER A 172 -9.53 -3.28 -6.96
N GLY A 173 -10.38 -3.99 -7.73
CA GLY A 173 -11.04 -3.47 -8.93
C GLY A 173 -10.20 -3.53 -10.22
N ASN A 174 -9.02 -4.16 -10.17
CA ASN A 174 -8.07 -4.25 -11.27
C ASN A 174 -7.83 -5.72 -11.71
N ASP A 175 -8.88 -6.48 -12.02
CA ASP A 175 -8.68 -7.87 -12.46
C ASP A 175 -7.91 -7.94 -13.79
N ILE A 176 -6.62 -8.28 -13.71
CA ILE A 176 -5.72 -8.40 -14.85
C ILE A 176 -5.62 -9.81 -15.41
N ARG A 177 -6.15 -10.83 -14.74
CA ARG A 177 -6.05 -12.23 -15.19
C ARG A 177 -6.60 -12.45 -16.61
N PRO A 178 -7.73 -11.84 -17.02
CA PRO A 178 -8.22 -11.96 -18.39
C PRO A 178 -7.22 -11.43 -19.44
N HIS A 179 -6.33 -10.52 -19.05
CA HIS A 179 -5.39 -9.83 -19.92
C HIS A 179 -4.01 -10.49 -19.99
N LEU A 180 -3.75 -11.51 -19.16
CA LEU A 180 -2.49 -12.27 -19.16
C LEU A 180 -2.60 -13.61 -19.91
N LYS A 181 -3.62 -13.75 -20.75
CA LYS A 181 -3.89 -14.95 -21.55
C LYS A 181 -3.05 -14.98 -22.83
N GLY A 182 -2.81 -16.19 -23.33
CA GLY A 182 -2.25 -16.47 -24.65
C GLY A 182 -2.69 -17.83 -25.13
#